data_AF-A0A432ULL9-F1
#
_entry.id   AF-A0A432ULL9-F1
#
_cell.length_a   1.000
_cell.length_b   1.000
_cell.length_c   1.000
_cell.angle_alpha   90.00
_cell.angle_beta   90.00
_cell.angle_gamma   90.00
#
_symmetry.space_group_name_H-M   'P 1'
#
loop_
_entity.id
_entity.type
_entity.pdbx_description
1 polymer ?
#
loop_
_entity_poly.entity_id
_entity_poly.type
_entity_poly.pdbx_seq_one_letter_code
_entity_poly.pdbx_strand_id
1 'polypeptide(L)' 'MNPENLNKLVIVTMPYGKYKGRLIADLPGNYLNWFAREGFPSGNLGQLLALMQGLDHNGLKHLLDPLRK' A
#
# COMPACT_ATOMS: atom_id res chain seq x y z
N MET A 1 4.83 -4.38 14.33
CA MET A 1 4.47 -3.47 13.23
C MET A 1 5.06 -2.10 13.53
N ASN A 2 5.82 -1.51 12.60
CA ASN A 2 6.42 -0.20 12.80
C ASN A 2 5.43 0.89 12.35
N PRO A 3 5.03 1.84 13.23
CA PRO A 3 4.10 2.93 12.87
C PRO A 3 4.57 3.75 11.67
N GLU A 4 5.88 3.86 11.48
CA GLU A 4 6.52 4.54 10.35
C GLU A 4 6.07 4.01 8.98
N ASN A 5 5.67 2.73 8.90
CA ASN A 5 5.23 2.15 7.64
C ASN A 5 3.87 2.70 7.20
N LEU A 6 3.00 3.13 8.13
CA LEU A 6 1.73 3.77 7.77
C LEU A 6 1.96 5.11 7.08
N ASN A 7 2.91 5.90 7.56
CA ASN A 7 3.27 7.17 6.94
C ASN A 7 3.86 6.96 5.53
N LYS A 8 4.66 5.90 5.35
CA LYS A 8 5.19 5.54 4.03
C LYS A 8 4.08 5.20 3.01
N LEU A 9 2.94 4.68 3.43
CA LEU A 9 1.84 4.39 2.49
C LEU A 9 1.30 5.65 1.79
N VAL A 10 1.31 6.80 2.48
CA VAL A 10 0.78 8.07 1.97
C VAL A 10 1.84 8.98 1.33
N ILE A 11 3.12 8.60 1.39
CA ILE A 11 4.25 9.36 0.79
C ILE A 11 4.89 8.59 -0.37
N VAL A 12 5.03 7.27 -0.25
CA VAL A 12 5.71 6.46 -1.26
C VAL A 12 4.77 6.23 -2.44
N THR A 13 5.27 6.55 -3.62
CA THR A 13 4.61 6.22 -4.89
C THR A 13 5.08 4.87 -5.42
N MET A 14 4.19 4.17 -6.12
CA MET A 14 4.53 2.94 -6.83
C MET A 14 5.62 3.23 -7.88
N PRO A 15 6.79 2.54 -7.83
CA PRO A 15 7.92 2.87 -8.70
C PRO A 15 7.80 2.29 -10.12
N TYR A 16 6.93 1.32 -10.35
CA TYR A 16 6.78 0.62 -11.63
C TYR A 16 5.35 0.09 -11.86
N GLY A 17 5.13 -0.51 -13.02
CA GLY A 17 3.87 -1.15 -13.39
C GLY A 17 2.78 -0.17 -13.81
N LYS A 18 1.53 -0.66 -13.88
CA LYS A 18 0.37 0.08 -14.39
C LYS A 18 0.08 1.36 -13.59
N TYR A 19 0.35 1.37 -12.30
CA TYR A 19 0.07 2.49 -11.40
C TYR A 19 1.33 3.26 -10.99
N LYS A 20 2.38 3.23 -11.82
CA LYS A 20 3.61 3.98 -11.56
C LYS A 20 3.31 5.46 -11.28
N GLY A 21 3.91 6.01 -10.23
CA GLY A 21 3.74 7.41 -9.80
C GLY A 21 2.51 7.66 -8.91
N ARG A 22 1.67 6.64 -8.67
CA ARG A 22 0.54 6.73 -7.73
C ARG A 22 0.98 6.37 -6.31
N LEU A 23 0.47 7.07 -5.30
CA LEU A 23 0.70 6.72 -3.89
C LEU A 23 0.25 5.29 -3.59
N ILE A 24 0.99 4.58 -2.72
CA ILE A 24 0.61 3.23 -2.30
C ILE A 24 -0.79 3.23 -1.68
N ALA A 25 -1.12 4.25 -0.88
CA ALA A 25 -2.45 4.43 -0.28
C ALA A 25 -3.59 4.52 -1.30
N ASP A 26 -3.32 4.94 -2.54
CA ASP A 26 -4.31 5.13 -3.60
C ASP A 26 -4.37 3.97 -4.60
N LEU A 27 -3.58 2.91 -4.36
CA LEU A 27 -3.62 1.73 -5.19
C LEU A 27 -5.01 1.08 -5.11
N PRO A 28 -5.59 0.70 -6.27
CA PRO A 28 -6.86 0.00 -6.29
C PRO A 28 -6.79 -1.36 -5.58
N GLY A 29 -7.84 -1.74 -4.85
CA GLY A 29 -7.90 -3.00 -4.11
C GLY A 29 -7.72 -4.23 -5.00
N ASN A 30 -8.24 -4.20 -6.24
CA ASN A 30 -8.02 -5.29 -7.20
C ASN A 30 -6.53 -5.49 -7.56
N TYR A 31 -5.74 -4.42 -7.57
CA TYR A 31 -4.30 -4.47 -7.84
C TYR A 31 -3.53 -5.03 -6.64
N LEU A 32 -3.93 -4.63 -5.43
CA LEU A 32 -3.37 -5.17 -4.18
C LEU A 32 -3.70 -6.66 -4.01
N ASN A 33 -4.94 -7.06 -4.35
CA ASN A 33 -5.37 -8.45 -4.33
C ASN A 33 -4.66 -9.30 -5.39
N TRP A 34 -4.34 -8.73 -6.56
CA TRP A 34 -3.49 -9.41 -7.53
C TRP A 34 -2.10 -9.70 -6.96
N PHE A 35 -1.45 -8.72 -6.30
CA PHE A 35 -0.18 -8.94 -5.61
C PHE A 35 -0.28 -9.96 -4.46
N ALA A 36 -1.40 -10.00 -3.73
CA ALA A 36 -1.59 -11.01 -2.68
C ALA A 36 -1.66 -12.45 -3.23
N ARG A 37 -2.05 -12.62 -4.51
CA ARG A 37 -2.11 -13.92 -5.19
C ARG A 37 -0.78 -14.29 -5.86
N GLU A 38 -0.15 -13.34 -6.54
CA GLU A 38 1.13 -13.57 -7.24
C GLU A 38 2.34 -13.56 -6.29
N GLY A 39 2.22 -12.86 -5.17
CA GLY A 39 3.30 -12.60 -4.22
C GLY A 39 3.77 -11.15 -4.24
N PHE A 40 4.14 -10.64 -3.07
CA PHE A 40 4.70 -9.30 -2.93
C PHE A 40 6.20 -9.28 -3.25
N PRO A 41 6.71 -8.19 -3.86
CA PRO A 41 8.15 -8.05 -4.11
C PRO A 41 8.95 -8.04 -2.81
N SER A 42 10.19 -8.51 -2.85
CA SER A 42 11.07 -8.49 -1.67
C SER A 42 11.37 -7.06 -1.20
N GLY A 43 11.67 -6.91 0.09
CA GLY A 43 12.11 -5.65 0.67
C GLY A 43 10.97 -4.71 1.08
N ASN A 44 11.29 -3.41 1.16
CA ASN A 44 10.40 -2.42 1.77
C ASN A 44 9.08 -2.27 0.99
N LEU A 45 9.14 -2.24 -0.34
CA LEU A 45 7.97 -2.08 -1.18
C LEU A 45 6.93 -3.18 -0.96
N GLY A 46 7.34 -4.44 -0.89
CA GLY A 46 6.39 -5.54 -0.66
C GLY A 46 5.79 -5.51 0.74
N GLN A 47 6.55 -5.09 1.75
CA GLN A 47 6.00 -4.88 3.09
C GLN A 47 4.91 -3.79 3.09
N LEU A 48 5.12 -2.70 2.35
CA LEU A 48 4.12 -1.64 2.19
C LEU A 48 2.89 -2.11 1.42
N LEU A 49 3.07 -2.87 0.34
CA LEU A 49 1.97 -3.43 -0.45
C LEU A 49 1.15 -4.45 0.35
N ALA A 50 1.81 -5.33 1.12
CA ALA A 50 1.15 -6.27 2.01
C ALA A 50 0.38 -5.57 3.13
N LEU A 51 0.98 -4.54 3.73
CA LEU A 51 0.31 -3.71 4.73
C LEU A 51 -0.92 -3.02 4.13
N MET A 52 -0.78 -2.43 2.95
CA MET A 52 -1.87 -1.73 2.27
C MET A 52 -3.00 -2.69 1.90
N GLN A 53 -2.66 -3.90 1.42
CA GLN A 53 -3.65 -4.94 1.12
C GLN A 53 -4.40 -5.37 2.38
N GLY A 54 -3.70 -5.53 3.51
CA GLY A 54 -4.33 -5.82 4.80
C GLY A 54 -5.30 -4.71 5.22
N LEU A 55 -4.91 -3.44 5.08
CA LEU A 55 -5.79 -2.31 5.38
C LEU A 55 -7.02 -2.27 4.47
N ASP A 56 -6.83 -2.49 3.17
CA ASP A 56 -7.92 -2.52 2.18
C ASP A 56 -8.91 -3.67 2.47
N HIS A 57 -8.39 -4.88 2.72
CA HIS A 57 -9.19 -6.06 3.02
C HIS A 57 -10.02 -5.93 4.31
N ASN A 58 -9.48 -5.23 5.31
CA ASN A 58 -10.17 -4.99 6.58
C ASN A 58 -11.02 -3.70 6.58
N GLY A 59 -11.10 -2.96 5.48
CA GLY A 59 -11.84 -1.69 5.41
C GLY A 59 -11.21 -0.54 6.24
N LEU A 60 -9.93 -0.66 6.58
CA LEU A 60 -9.20 0.25 7.48
C LEU A 60 -8.46 1.39 6.76
N LYS A 61 -8.73 1.63 5.47
CA LYS A 61 -8.07 2.69 4.69
C LYS A 61 -8.25 4.08 5.29
N HIS A 62 -9.40 4.32 5.94
CA HIS A 62 -9.73 5.57 6.61
C HIS A 62 -8.73 5.96 7.72
N LEU A 63 -7.98 5.00 8.27
CA LEU A 63 -6.91 5.27 9.23
C LEU A 63 -5.74 6.06 8.62
N LEU A 64 -5.64 6.10 7.29
CA LEU A 64 -4.62 6.86 6.58
C LEU A 64 -5.00 8.33 6.42
N ASP A 65 -6.28 8.68 6.44
CA ASP A 65 -6.78 10.05 6.25
C ASP A 65 -6.08 11.11 7.13
N PRO A 66 -5.87 10.90 8.45
CA PRO A 66 -5.16 11.88 9.28
C PRO A 66 -3.68 12.07 8.89
N LEU A 67 -3.08 11.14 8.16
CA LEU A 67 -1.69 11.20 7.70
C LEU A 67 -1.53 11.97 6.38
N ARG A 68 -2.62 12.29 5.68
CA ARG A 68 -2.61 12.95 4.36
C ARG A 68 -2.68 14.48 4.45
N LYS A 69 -2.47 15.04 5.64
CA LYS A 69 -2.55 16.48 5.92
C LYS A 69 -1.41 17.26 5.30
#